data_AF-A0A7I7RUT3-F1
#
_entry.id   AF-A0A7I7RUT3-F1
#
_cell.length_a   1.000
_cell.length_b   1.000
_cell.length_c   1.000
_cell.angle_alpha   90.00
_cell.angle_beta   90.00
_cell.angle_gamma   90.00
#
_symmetry.space_group_name_H-M   'P 1'
#
loop_
_entity.id
_entity.type
_entity.pdbx_description
1 polymer ?
#
loop_
_entity_poly.entity_id
_entity_poly.type
_entity_poly.pdbx_seq_one_letter_code
_entity_poly.pdbx_strand_id
1 'polypeptide(L)' 'MTTEAHQIAARLAGASEAFPIEQTDGWDSRASVSAEGDVLSIVVTDRLGRGQRRYRAIIECVAEDVPLPGQ' A
#
# COMPACT_ATOMS: atom_id res chain seq x y z
N MET A 1 7.11 11.14 -17.65
CA MET A 1 5.74 11.45 -17.22
C MET A 1 5.37 10.46 -16.13
N THR A 2 4.84 10.91 -14.99
CA THR A 2 4.34 10.00 -13.94
C THR A 2 2.88 9.68 -14.25
N THR A 3 2.54 8.39 -14.32
CA THR A 3 1.14 7.94 -14.49
C THR A 3 0.34 8.21 -13.22
N GLU A 4 -0.99 8.26 -13.32
CA GLU A 4 -1.85 8.40 -12.14
C GLU A 4 -1.58 7.27 -11.12
N ALA A 5 -1.43 6.03 -11.60
CA ALA A 5 -1.04 4.88 -10.78
C ALA A 5 0.25 5.10 -9.98
N HIS A 6 1.28 5.69 -10.61
CA HIS A 6 2.52 6.06 -9.93
C HIS A 6 2.29 7.11 -8.83
N GLN A 7 1.47 8.12 -9.11
CA GLN A 7 1.16 9.17 -8.13
C GLN A 7 0.36 8.62 -6.94
N ILE A 8 -0.57 7.70 -7.20
CA ILE A 8 -1.33 6.98 -6.18
C ILE A 8 -0.37 6.16 -5.32
N ALA A 9 0.48 5.33 -5.93
CA ALA A 9 1.45 4.51 -5.20
C ALA A 9 2.38 5.37 -4.32
N ALA A 10 2.94 6.44 -4.87
CA ALA A 10 3.81 7.36 -4.13
C ALA A 10 3.08 8.00 -2.93
N ARG A 11 1.83 8.43 -3.11
CA ARG A 11 1.02 9.02 -2.03
C ARG A 11 0.65 8.00 -0.96
N LEU A 12 0.27 6.79 -1.34
CA LEU A 12 -0.03 5.71 -0.40
C LEU A 12 1.19 5.32 0.43
N ALA A 13 2.38 5.25 -0.18
CA ALA A 13 3.62 5.03 0.56
C ALA A 13 3.96 6.20 1.48
N GLY A 14 3.83 7.45 1.01
CA GLY A 14 4.12 8.65 1.80
C GLY A 14 3.15 8.90 2.96
N ALA A 15 1.89 8.49 2.81
CA ALA A 15 0.87 8.56 3.87
C ALA A 15 0.94 7.39 4.85
N SER A 16 1.74 6.36 4.56
CA SER A 16 1.90 5.22 5.48
C SER A 16 2.76 5.61 6.67
N GLU A 17 2.10 6.14 7.70
CA GLU A 17 2.61 5.98 9.05
C GLU A 17 2.69 4.48 9.37
N ALA A 18 3.58 4.08 10.26
CA ALA A 18 3.74 2.69 10.59
C ALA A 18 2.47 2.16 11.27
N PHE A 19 1.57 1.55 10.50
CA PHE A 19 0.28 1.11 11.02
C PHE A 19 0.47 -0.12 11.92
N PRO A 20 -0.09 -0.10 13.15
CA PRO A 20 -0.17 -1.29 13.96
C PRO A 20 -1.15 -2.25 13.28
N ILE A 21 -0.70 -3.48 13.04
CA ILE A 21 -1.59 -4.58 12.65
C ILE A 21 -1.93 -5.33 13.92
N GLU A 22 -3.14 -5.12 14.43
CA GLU A 22 -3.69 -5.90 15.54
C GLU A 22 -3.77 -7.37 15.11
N GLN A 23 -2.98 -8.22 15.74
CA GLN A 23 -3.13 -9.67 15.59
C GLN A 23 -4.13 -10.16 16.63
N THR A 24 -4.91 -11.17 16.26
CA THR A 24 -5.94 -11.82 17.10
C THR A 24 -5.37 -12.35 18.43
N ASP A 25 -4.04 -12.53 18.48
CA ASP A 25 -3.29 -13.05 19.62
C ASP A 25 -2.82 -11.95 20.59
N GLY A 26 -3.16 -10.66 20.34
CA GLY A 26 -2.86 -9.54 21.24
C GLY A 26 -1.47 -8.91 21.06
N TRP A 27 -0.79 -9.15 19.93
CA TRP A 27 0.55 -8.59 19.66
C TRP A 27 0.61 -7.80 18.36
N ASP A 28 0.84 -6.50 18.46
CA ASP A 28 0.90 -5.58 17.31
C ASP A 28 2.15 -5.81 16.47
N SER A 29 1.96 -6.06 15.17
CA SER A 29 3.04 -6.02 14.17
C SER A 29 3.17 -4.62 13.57
N ARG A 30 4.37 -4.23 13.15
CA ARG A 30 4.61 -2.95 12.49
C ARG A 30 4.63 -3.14 10.97
N ALA A 31 3.78 -2.42 10.25
CA ALA A 31 3.86 -2.33 8.79
C ALA A 31 4.70 -1.13 8.34
N SER A 32 5.47 -1.31 7.27
CA SER A 32 6.13 -0.24 6.52
C SER A 32 5.83 -0.42 5.04
N VAL A 33 5.55 0.68 4.35
CA VAL A 33 5.17 0.67 2.94
C VAL A 33 6.12 1.57 2.15
N SER A 34 6.59 1.08 1.00
CA SER A 34 7.38 1.85 0.03
C SER A 34 6.81 1.67 -1.37
N ALA A 35 6.95 2.68 -2.22
CA ALA A 35 6.51 2.62 -3.62
C ALA A 35 7.69 2.63 -4.59
N GLU A 36 7.60 1.82 -5.63
CA GLU A 36 8.46 1.88 -6.81
C GLU A 36 7.58 1.80 -8.06
N GLY A 37 7.49 2.89 -8.82
CA GLY A 37 6.55 2.96 -9.93
C GLY A 37 5.10 2.90 -9.45
N ASP A 38 4.36 1.96 -10.00
CA ASP A 38 2.98 1.59 -9.66
C ASP A 38 2.89 0.44 -8.63
N VAL A 39 4.03 -0.01 -8.10
CA VAL A 39 4.10 -1.13 -7.16
C VAL A 39 4.30 -0.63 -5.73
N LEU A 40 3.50 -1.14 -4.80
CA LEU A 40 3.69 -1.00 -3.37
C LEU A 40 4.37 -2.26 -2.81
N SER A 41 5.47 -2.05 -2.08
CA SER A 41 6.11 -3.06 -1.26
C SER A 41 5.75 -2.83 0.20
N ILE A 42 5.18 -3.84 0.85
CA ILE A 42 4.72 -3.77 2.24
C ILE A 42 5.53 -4.78 3.04
N VAL A 43 6.24 -4.30 4.07
CA VAL A 43 6.99 -5.14 4.99
C VAL A 43 6.30 -5.11 6.35
N VAL A 44 5.84 -6.26 6.79
CA VAL A 44 5.29 -6.46 8.13
C VAL A 44 6.38 -7.10 8.98
N THR A 45 6.86 -6.35 9.96
CA THR A 45 7.83 -6.80 10.95
C THR A 45 7.07 -7.19 12.21
N ASP A 46 7.32 -8.40 12.71
CA ASP A 46 6.78 -8.79 14.01
C ASP A 46 7.33 -7.90 15.13
N ARG A 47 6.66 -7.90 16.28
CA ARG A 47 7.06 -7.09 17.43
C ARG A 47 8.50 -7.37 17.90
N LEU A 48 8.96 -8.61 17.75
CA LEU A 48 10.30 -9.02 18.20
C LEU A 48 11.40 -8.63 17.19
N GLY A 49 11.04 -8.10 16.03
CA GLY A 49 11.96 -7.81 14.92
C GLY A 49 12.57 -9.08 14.29
N ARG A 50 12.03 -10.26 14.58
CA ARG A 50 12.62 -11.56 14.21
C ARG A 50 12.04 -12.13 12.93
N GLY A 51 10.74 -11.95 12.73
CA GLY A 51 10.00 -12.36 11.54
C GLY A 51 9.63 -11.16 10.67
N GLN A 52 9.93 -11.27 9.38
CA GLN A 52 9.46 -10.32 8.36
C GLN A 52 8.57 -11.06 7.36
N ARG A 53 7.42 -10.46 7.06
CA ARG A 53 6.53 -10.88 5.97
C ARG A 53 6.54 -9.77 4.93
N ARG A 54 6.71 -10.13 3.66
CA ARG A 54 6.72 -9.17 2.56
C ARG A 54 5.51 -9.40 1.68
N TYR A 55 4.81 -8.32 1.37
CA TYR A 55 3.66 -8.29 0.48
C TYR A 55 3.92 -7.30 -0.64
N ARG A 56 3.25 -7.53 -1.77
CA ARG A 56 3.30 -6.67 -2.95
C ARG A 56 1.87 -6.34 -3.35
N ALA A 57 1.61 -5.06 -3.57
CA ALA A 57 0.39 -4.56 -4.20
C ALA A 57 0.78 -3.88 -5.53
N ILE A 58 -0.09 -3.96 -6.52
CA ILE A 58 0.08 -3.29 -7.82
C ILE A 58 -1.10 -2.36 -7.99
N ILE A 59 -0.82 -1.10 -8.31
CA ILE A 59 -1.83 -0.10 -8.62
C ILE A 59 -2.02 -0.07 -10.12
N GLU A 60 -3.20 -0.48 -10.58
CA GLU A 60 -3.56 -0.44 -12.01
C GLU A 60 -4.93 0.21 -12.18
N CYS A 61 -5.08 0.99 -13.25
CA CYS A 61 -6.40 1.48 -13.67
C CYS A 61 -7.09 0.36 -14.44
N VAL A 62 -8.17 -0.18 -13.89
CA VAL A 62 -8.91 -1.31 -14.50
C VAL A 62 -10.11 -0.86 -15.33
N ALA A 63 -10.63 0.35 -15.08
CA ALA A 63 -11.73 0.95 -15.82
C ALA A 63 -11.79 2.46 -15.53
N GLU A 64 -12.24 3.24 -16.51
CA GLU A 64 -12.62 4.64 -16.35
C GLU A 64 -14.08 4.79 -16.74
N ASP A 65 -14.96 4.93 -15.74
CA ASP A 65 -16.36 5.30 -15.99
C ASP A 65 -16.42 6.80 -16.25
N VAL A 66 -16.30 7.19 -17.51
CA VAL A 66 -16.58 8.56 -17.94
C VAL A 66 -18.10 8.71 -18.03
N PRO A 67 -18.75 9.51 -17.16
CA PRO A 67 -20.17 9.78 -17.32
C PRO A 67 -20.35 10.49 -18.65
N LEU A 68 -21.12 9.90 -19.56
CA LEU A 68 -21.48 10.57 -20.79
C LEU A 68 -22.32 11.81 -20.44
N PRO A 69 -22.03 12.99 -21.01
CA PRO A 69 -22.86 14.16 -20.76
C PRO A 69 -24.27 13.92 -21.31
N GLY A 70 -25.25 13.78 -20.41
CA GLY A 70 -26.67 13.70 -20.76
C GLY A 70 -27.53 12.60 -20.10
N GLN A 71 -27.07 11.95 -19.02
CA GLN A 71 -27.99 11.20 -18.13
C GLN A 71 -28.57 12.08 -17.03
#